data_AF-A0A5N9CZU5-F1
#
_entry.id   AF-A0A5N9CZU5-F1
#
_cell.length_a   1.000
_cell.length_b   1.000
_cell.length_c   1.000
_cell.angle_alpha   90.00
_cell.angle_beta   90.00
_cell.angle_gamma   90.00
#
_symmetry.space_group_name_H-M   'P 1'
#
loop_
_entity.id
_entity.type
_entity.pdbx_description
1 polymer ?
#
loop_
_entity_poly.entity_id
_entity_poly.type
_entity_poly.pdbx_seq_one_letter_code
_entity_poly.pdbx_strand_id
1 'polypeptide(L)'
;MREKLRDKTRDTLAERLNTIGVTATLSERGRPEEKVGNRRFRRSLGIIDIADEGLVKWINIIKQDRQKDSPPRWWVYLGVPGDMQIPESRSVNIRTKRKKSFPLFGKIVGVTWKGQDRNHGLAKKLSDDVETDNLAISIGNIRVQTL
;
A
#
# COMPACT_ATOMS: atom_id res chain seq x y z
N MET A 1 4.98 25.84 -16.73
CA MET A 1 3.70 25.81 -15.97
C MET A 1 3.21 24.41 -15.62
N ARG A 2 3.26 23.40 -16.53
CA ARG A 2 2.77 22.03 -16.27
C ARG A 2 3.42 21.32 -15.06
N GLU A 3 4.67 21.62 -14.75
CA GLU A 3 5.41 20.99 -13.65
C GLU A 3 4.93 21.46 -12.25
N LYS A 4 4.43 22.71 -12.13
CA LYS A 4 3.86 23.23 -10.87
C LYS A 4 2.51 22.60 -10.51
N LEU A 5 1.79 22.06 -11.50
CA LEU A 5 0.48 21.39 -11.31
C LEU A 5 0.61 19.86 -11.22
N ARG A 6 1.82 19.32 -11.38
CA ARG A 6 2.08 17.89 -11.29
C ARG A 6 2.00 17.46 -9.82
N ASP A 7 1.35 16.34 -9.60
CA ASP A 7 1.30 15.72 -8.27
C ASP A 7 2.71 15.24 -7.87
N LYS A 8 3.23 15.78 -6.77
CA LYS A 8 4.58 15.49 -6.25
C LYS A 8 4.60 14.37 -5.20
N THR A 9 3.47 13.69 -4.96
CA THR A 9 3.39 12.65 -3.91
C THR A 9 4.44 11.56 -4.11
N ARG A 10 4.71 11.16 -5.36
CA ARG A 10 5.76 10.20 -5.70
C ARG A 10 7.15 10.71 -5.33
N ASP A 11 7.47 11.91 -5.79
CA ASP A 11 8.78 12.54 -5.60
C ASP A 11 9.06 12.79 -4.10
N THR A 12 8.06 13.30 -3.36
CA THR A 12 8.14 13.50 -1.90
C THR A 12 8.25 12.19 -1.13
N LEU A 13 7.59 11.11 -1.55
CA LEU A 13 7.75 9.82 -0.90
C LEU A 13 9.17 9.26 -1.11
N ALA A 14 9.70 9.33 -2.33
CA ALA A 14 11.06 8.90 -2.63
C ALA A 14 12.10 9.67 -1.79
N GLU A 15 11.95 11.01 -1.69
CA GLU A 15 12.82 11.83 -0.84
C GLU A 15 12.77 11.40 0.63
N ARG A 16 11.56 11.20 1.18
CA ARG A 16 11.39 10.76 2.58
C ARG A 16 11.96 9.37 2.84
N LEU A 17 11.84 8.45 1.88
CA LEU A 17 12.46 7.12 1.96
C LEU A 17 13.99 7.24 2.03
N ASN A 18 14.58 8.07 1.18
CA ASN A 18 16.03 8.33 1.23
C ASN A 18 16.44 8.98 2.56
N THR A 19 15.64 9.89 3.13
CA THR A 19 15.93 10.51 4.45
C THR A 19 15.98 9.48 5.58
N ILE A 20 15.18 8.42 5.52
CA ILE A 20 15.18 7.34 6.54
C ILE A 20 16.18 6.22 6.21
N GLY A 21 17.03 6.42 5.19
CA GLY A 21 18.08 5.48 4.80
C GLY A 21 17.66 4.39 3.81
N VAL A 22 16.49 4.51 3.18
CA VAL A 22 16.03 3.58 2.14
C VAL A 22 16.42 4.11 0.77
N THR A 23 17.23 3.37 0.00
CA THR A 23 17.71 3.82 -1.31
C THR A 23 16.57 3.77 -2.34
N ALA A 24 15.94 4.92 -2.59
CA ALA A 24 14.75 5.05 -3.41
C ALA A 24 14.99 5.91 -4.65
N THR A 25 14.78 5.34 -5.84
CA THR A 25 14.97 6.04 -7.14
C THR A 25 13.66 6.10 -7.93
N LEU A 26 13.47 7.19 -8.69
CA LEU A 26 12.27 7.34 -9.51
C LEU A 26 12.43 6.57 -10.83
N SER A 27 11.58 5.57 -11.07
CA SER A 27 11.61 4.79 -12.29
C SER A 27 11.07 5.56 -13.49
N GLU A 28 11.49 5.14 -14.68
CA GLU A 28 10.88 5.54 -15.95
C GLU A 28 9.40 5.13 -16.01
N ARG A 29 8.62 5.91 -16.77
CA ARG A 29 7.18 5.69 -16.93
C ARG A 29 6.90 4.59 -17.94
N GLY A 30 5.77 3.90 -17.77
CA GLY A 30 5.25 2.92 -18.75
C GLY A 30 5.59 1.46 -18.44
N ARG A 31 6.24 1.22 -17.31
CA ARG A 31 6.50 -0.12 -16.77
C ARG A 31 5.20 -0.90 -16.49
N PRO A 32 5.19 -2.23 -16.69
CA PRO A 32 4.00 -3.06 -16.47
C PRO A 32 3.49 -3.00 -15.02
N GLU A 33 4.38 -2.79 -14.05
CA GLU A 33 4.05 -2.70 -12.63
C GLU A 33 3.17 -1.47 -12.31
N GLU A 34 3.12 -0.44 -13.17
CA GLU A 34 2.19 0.69 -13.00
C GLU A 34 0.72 0.23 -13.07
N LYS A 35 0.45 -0.90 -13.76
CA LYS A 35 -0.88 -1.49 -13.86
C LYS A 35 -1.30 -2.25 -12.60
N VAL A 36 -0.35 -2.65 -11.77
CA VAL A 36 -0.64 -3.40 -10.53
C VAL A 36 -1.46 -2.54 -9.58
N GLY A 37 -2.63 -3.03 -9.20
CA GLY A 37 -3.56 -2.31 -8.34
C GLY A 37 -4.34 -1.18 -9.03
N ASN A 38 -4.02 -0.87 -10.29
CA ASN A 38 -4.72 0.15 -11.04
C ASN A 38 -6.11 -0.35 -11.44
N ARG A 39 -7.13 0.47 -11.16
CA ARG A 39 -8.53 0.19 -11.47
C ARG A 39 -9.08 1.33 -12.31
N ARG A 40 -10.22 1.10 -12.95
CA ARG A 40 -10.94 2.15 -13.70
C ARG A 40 -11.12 3.39 -12.81
N PHE A 41 -10.91 4.58 -13.38
CA PHE A 41 -10.95 5.89 -12.70
C PHE A 41 -9.82 6.17 -11.70
N ARG A 42 -8.71 5.45 -11.79
CA ARG A 42 -7.47 5.74 -11.06
C ARG A 42 -6.31 5.87 -12.04
N ARG A 43 -5.25 6.54 -11.61
CA ARG A 43 -4.01 6.69 -12.39
C ARG A 43 -2.79 6.44 -11.51
N SER A 44 -1.80 5.76 -12.07
CA SER A 44 -0.48 5.65 -11.43
C SER A 44 0.27 6.98 -11.57
N LEU A 45 0.90 7.40 -10.49
CA LEU A 45 1.84 8.53 -10.46
C LEU A 45 3.26 8.11 -10.89
N GLY A 46 3.47 6.81 -11.13
CA GLY A 46 4.75 6.19 -11.47
C GLY A 46 5.27 5.29 -10.35
N ILE A 47 6.37 4.59 -10.66
CA ILE A 47 7.03 3.66 -9.75
C ILE A 47 8.23 4.35 -9.09
N ILE A 48 8.54 3.91 -7.88
CA ILE A 48 9.77 4.16 -7.14
C ILE A 48 10.46 2.81 -7.01
N ASP A 49 11.69 2.68 -7.48
CA ASP A 49 12.52 1.49 -7.28
C ASP A 49 13.22 1.58 -5.92
N ILE A 50 13.31 0.43 -5.24
CA ILE A 50 14.00 0.28 -3.97
C ILE A 50 15.22 -0.61 -4.22
N ALA A 51 16.42 -0.03 -4.08
CA ALA A 51 17.68 -0.73 -4.37
C ALA A 51 18.18 -1.58 -3.20
N ASP A 52 17.58 -1.45 -2.02
CA ASP A 52 18.02 -2.15 -0.81
C ASP A 52 17.80 -3.67 -0.90
N GLU A 53 18.51 -4.41 -0.04
CA GLU A 53 18.45 -5.88 0.04
C GLU A 53 17.08 -6.42 0.51
N GLY A 54 16.16 -5.54 0.93
CA GLY A 54 14.82 -5.91 1.39
C GLY A 54 13.94 -6.60 0.33
N LEU A 55 12.86 -7.21 0.79
CA LEU A 55 11.91 -7.95 -0.06
C LEU A 55 11.07 -7.02 -0.96
N VAL A 56 10.84 -5.78 -0.53
CA VAL A 56 10.13 -4.78 -1.34
C VAL A 56 11.10 -4.21 -2.36
N LYS A 57 10.83 -4.42 -3.65
CA LYS A 57 11.70 -3.93 -4.74
C LYS A 57 11.17 -2.70 -5.44
N TRP A 58 9.88 -2.43 -5.34
CA TRP A 58 9.29 -1.26 -5.97
C TRP A 58 8.04 -0.79 -5.22
N ILE A 59 7.69 0.48 -5.40
CA ILE A 59 6.50 1.12 -4.84
C ILE A 59 5.75 1.83 -5.96
N ASN A 60 4.46 1.50 -6.13
CA ASN A 60 3.57 2.21 -7.05
C ASN A 60 2.57 3.05 -6.26
N ILE A 61 2.44 4.33 -6.63
CA ILE A 61 1.44 5.22 -6.03
C ILE A 61 0.30 5.41 -7.02
N ILE A 62 -0.90 5.04 -6.60
CA ILE A 62 -2.11 5.19 -7.39
C ILE A 62 -2.96 6.29 -6.78
N LYS A 63 -3.40 7.22 -7.62
CA LYS A 63 -4.28 8.32 -7.25
C LYS A 63 -5.65 8.17 -7.90
N GLN A 64 -6.68 8.45 -7.12
CA GLN A 64 -8.01 8.81 -7.60
C GLN A 64 -8.20 10.30 -7.36
N ASP A 65 -8.47 11.05 -8.43
CA ASP A 65 -8.72 12.49 -8.34
C ASP A 65 -10.08 12.76 -7.65
N ARG A 66 -10.23 13.98 -7.14
CA ARG A 66 -11.43 14.43 -6.44
C ARG A 66 -12.67 14.27 -7.34
N GLN A 67 -13.75 13.75 -6.77
CA GLN A 67 -15.08 13.79 -7.40
C GLN A 67 -16.00 14.75 -6.63
N LYS A 68 -17.22 14.97 -7.14
CA LYS A 68 -18.20 15.89 -6.55
C LYS A 68 -18.36 15.67 -5.04
N ASP A 69 -18.56 14.42 -4.63
CA ASP A 69 -18.88 14.03 -3.25
C ASP A 69 -17.76 13.24 -2.57
N SER A 70 -16.56 13.16 -3.15
CA SER A 70 -15.46 12.42 -2.54
C SER A 70 -14.09 13.12 -2.68
N PRO A 71 -13.31 13.18 -1.59
CA PRO A 71 -11.97 13.74 -1.63
C PRO A 71 -11.05 12.84 -2.47
N PRO A 72 -9.91 13.38 -2.95
CA PRO A 72 -8.90 12.57 -3.62
C PRO A 72 -8.39 11.46 -2.69
N ARG A 73 -8.01 10.33 -3.28
CA ARG A 73 -7.52 9.15 -2.54
C ARG A 73 -6.24 8.64 -3.15
N TRP A 74 -5.36 8.13 -2.29
CA TRP A 74 -4.10 7.53 -2.68
C TRP A 74 -4.03 6.10 -2.16
N TRP A 75 -3.40 5.24 -2.95
CA TRP A 75 -2.99 3.90 -2.55
C TRP A 75 -1.51 3.76 -2.81
N VAL A 76 -0.78 3.25 -1.82
CA VAL A 76 0.64 2.93 -1.93
C VAL A 76 0.76 1.41 -1.99
N TYR A 77 1.22 0.90 -3.13
CA TYR A 77 1.44 -0.52 -3.36
C TYR A 77 2.92 -0.80 -3.22
N LEU A 78 3.30 -1.63 -2.24
CA LEU A 78 4.66 -2.11 -2.06
C LEU A 78 4.76 -3.48 -2.73
N GLY A 79 5.61 -3.58 -3.74
CA GLY A 79 5.78 -4.78 -4.55
C GLY A 79 6.88 -5.67 -4.04
N VAL A 80 6.51 -6.91 -3.70
CA VAL A 80 7.45 -8.01 -3.43
C VAL A 80 7.40 -8.94 -4.65
N PRO A 81 8.40 -8.89 -5.54
CA PRO A 81 8.46 -9.81 -6.66
C PRO A 81 8.70 -11.24 -6.14
N GLY A 82 8.11 -12.22 -6.82
CA GLY A 82 8.35 -13.63 -6.54
C GLY A 82 8.62 -14.35 -7.85
N ASP A 83 9.51 -15.35 -7.80
CA ASP A 83 9.94 -16.10 -8.98
C ASP A 83 8.88 -17.11 -9.43
N MET A 84 7.90 -17.42 -8.57
CA MET A 84 6.86 -18.41 -8.83
C MET A 84 5.48 -17.79 -8.72
N GLN A 85 4.60 -18.15 -9.67
CA GLN A 85 3.17 -17.88 -9.52
C GLN A 85 2.61 -18.68 -8.35
N ILE A 86 1.96 -17.97 -7.43
CA ILE A 86 1.28 -18.60 -6.30
C ILE A 86 -0.10 -19.07 -6.80
N PRO A 87 -0.43 -20.37 -6.72
CA PRO A 87 -1.73 -20.85 -7.15
C PRO A 87 -2.85 -20.24 -6.30
N GLU A 88 -4.05 -20.08 -6.86
CA GLU A 88 -5.18 -19.46 -6.16
C GLU A 88 -5.57 -20.19 -4.85
N SER A 89 -5.32 -21.50 -4.79
CA SER A 89 -5.52 -22.30 -3.57
C SER A 89 -4.60 -21.87 -2.42
N ARG A 90 -3.45 -21.25 -2.72
CA ARG A 90 -2.47 -20.73 -1.76
C ARG A 90 -2.42 -19.21 -1.71
N SER A 91 -3.21 -18.51 -2.54
CA SER A 91 -3.20 -17.05 -2.59
C SER A 91 -3.70 -16.45 -1.28
N VAL A 92 -3.12 -15.32 -0.90
CA VAL A 92 -3.49 -14.58 0.31
C VAL A 92 -4.22 -13.31 -0.07
N ASN A 93 -5.26 -12.96 0.70
CA ASN A 93 -5.90 -11.66 0.62
C ASN A 93 -6.48 -11.31 1.99
N ILE A 94 -5.65 -10.69 2.82
CA ILE A 94 -6.00 -10.25 4.16
C ILE A 94 -5.89 -8.73 4.27
N ARG A 95 -6.77 -8.12 5.06
CA ARG A 95 -6.78 -6.67 5.28
C ARG A 95 -7.13 -6.34 6.72
N THR A 96 -6.65 -5.20 7.19
CA THR A 96 -7.09 -4.70 8.49
C THR A 96 -8.52 -4.16 8.42
N LYS A 97 -9.28 -4.42 9.49
CA LYS A 97 -10.60 -3.83 9.78
C LYS A 97 -10.50 -3.09 11.11
N ARG A 98 -10.69 -1.77 11.05
CA ARG A 98 -10.65 -0.88 12.22
C ARG A 98 -11.73 -1.23 13.24
N LYS A 99 -11.33 -1.29 14.52
CA LYS A 99 -12.19 -1.30 15.71
C LYS A 99 -12.32 0.14 16.22
N LYS A 100 -13.54 0.60 16.45
CA LYS A 100 -13.84 1.94 16.97
C LYS A 100 -14.38 1.82 18.39
N SER A 101 -14.10 2.82 19.23
CA SER A 101 -14.80 2.95 20.52
C SER A 101 -16.29 3.17 20.28
N PHE A 102 -17.13 2.60 21.15
CA PHE A 102 -18.57 2.83 21.12
C PHE A 102 -18.89 4.24 21.66
N PRO A 103 -19.87 4.98 21.09
CA PRO A 103 -20.68 4.63 19.91
C PRO A 103 -19.91 4.85 18.59
N LEU A 104 -20.27 4.10 17.53
CA LEU A 104 -19.59 3.81 16.23
C LEU A 104 -18.97 4.97 15.41
N PHE A 105 -19.04 6.20 15.91
CA PHE A 105 -18.35 7.41 15.44
C PHE A 105 -17.12 7.77 16.29
N GLY A 106 -16.65 6.84 17.13
CA GLY A 106 -15.52 7.05 18.04
C GLY A 106 -14.11 6.84 17.47
N LYS A 107 -13.13 7.10 18.34
CA LYS A 107 -11.68 6.92 18.10
C LYS A 107 -11.37 5.49 17.67
N ILE A 108 -10.39 5.32 16.78
CA ILE A 108 -9.88 3.99 16.43
C ILE A 108 -9.10 3.47 17.64
N VAL A 109 -9.55 2.36 18.21
CA VAL A 109 -8.95 1.73 19.41
C VAL A 109 -8.17 0.47 19.09
N GLY A 110 -8.20 0.03 17.83
CA GLY A 110 -7.48 -1.15 17.37
C GLY A 110 -7.82 -1.52 15.95
N VAL A 111 -7.20 -2.60 15.47
CA VAL A 111 -7.52 -3.23 14.19
C VAL A 111 -7.68 -4.74 14.39
N THR A 112 -8.17 -5.41 13.34
CA THR A 112 -8.17 -6.87 13.23
C THR A 112 -7.84 -7.24 11.80
N TRP A 113 -7.04 -8.27 11.60
CA TRP A 113 -6.79 -8.83 10.28
C TRP A 113 -7.93 -9.77 9.89
N LYS A 114 -8.49 -9.57 8.69
CA LYS A 114 -9.59 -10.37 8.14
C LYS A 114 -9.36 -10.67 6.66
N GLY A 115 -9.78 -11.84 6.22
CA GLY A 115 -9.76 -12.22 4.82
C GLY A 115 -9.31 -13.66 4.62
N GLN A 116 -8.80 -13.94 3.43
CA GLN A 116 -8.32 -15.25 3.02
C GLN A 116 -6.85 -15.41 3.42
N ASP A 117 -6.61 -16.08 4.55
CA ASP A 117 -5.28 -16.40 5.06
C ASP A 117 -4.77 -17.79 4.62
N ARG A 118 -5.66 -18.65 4.09
CA ARG A 118 -5.37 -20.04 3.68
C ARG A 118 -4.60 -20.87 4.72
N ASN A 119 -4.85 -20.63 6.00
CA ASN A 119 -4.18 -21.29 7.13
C ASN A 119 -2.65 -21.09 7.16
N HIS A 120 -2.11 -20.07 6.49
CA HIS A 120 -0.69 -19.70 6.59
C HIS A 120 -0.35 -19.11 7.96
N GLY A 121 -1.36 -18.68 8.74
CA GLY A 121 -1.18 -18.04 10.04
C GLY A 121 -0.67 -16.60 9.94
N LEU A 122 -0.66 -16.01 8.73
CA LEU A 122 -0.12 -14.67 8.50
C LEU A 122 -1.00 -13.62 9.18
N ALA A 123 -2.32 -13.75 9.08
CA ALA A 123 -3.24 -12.86 9.78
C ALA A 123 -3.01 -12.85 11.30
N LYS A 124 -2.71 -14.02 11.90
CA LYS A 124 -2.39 -14.11 13.33
C LYS A 124 -1.05 -13.44 13.63
N LYS A 125 0.01 -13.80 12.89
CA LYS A 125 1.34 -13.19 13.05
C LYS A 125 1.30 -11.65 12.98
N LEU A 126 0.55 -11.10 12.02
CA LEU A 126 0.39 -9.65 11.87
C LEU A 126 -0.49 -9.02 12.96
N SER A 127 -1.43 -9.77 13.54
CA SER A 127 -2.26 -9.28 14.67
C SER A 127 -1.48 -9.29 16.00
N ASP A 128 -0.50 -10.19 16.13
CA ASP A 128 0.36 -10.29 17.30
C ASP A 128 1.50 -9.26 17.26
N ASP A 129 1.71 -8.58 16.12
CA ASP A 129 2.68 -7.50 15.93
C ASP A 129 2.05 -6.11 16.22
N VAL A 130 2.42 -5.58 17.39
CA VAL A 130 1.94 -4.29 17.90
C VAL A 130 2.35 -3.12 16.99
N GLU A 131 3.53 -3.16 16.37
CA GLU A 131 4.00 -2.07 15.51
C GLU A 131 3.18 -2.01 14.22
N THR A 132 2.93 -3.16 13.62
CA THR A 132 2.08 -3.29 12.43
C THR A 132 0.64 -2.81 12.70
N ASP A 133 0.07 -3.17 13.84
CA ASP A 133 -1.28 -2.73 14.22
C ASP A 133 -1.33 -1.22 14.49
N ASN A 134 -0.34 -0.66 15.19
CA ASN A 134 -0.23 0.78 15.43
C ASN A 134 -0.05 1.57 14.12
N LEU A 135 0.72 1.03 13.18
CA LEU A 135 0.85 1.60 11.84
C LEU A 135 -0.53 1.64 11.15
N ALA A 136 -1.28 0.55 11.15
CA ALA A 136 -2.62 0.51 10.54
C ALA A 136 -3.64 1.45 11.21
N ILE A 137 -3.54 1.64 12.53
CA ILE A 137 -4.35 2.62 13.26
C ILE A 137 -4.04 4.03 12.74
N SER A 138 -2.76 4.39 12.60
CA SER A 138 -2.33 5.73 12.20
C SER A 138 -2.58 6.03 10.71
N ILE A 139 -2.18 5.16 9.79
CA ILE A 139 -2.16 5.49 8.34
C ILE A 139 -3.43 5.09 7.60
N GLY A 140 -4.14 4.06 8.03
CA GLY A 140 -5.20 3.47 7.21
C GLY A 140 -5.26 1.96 7.25
N ASN A 141 -6.23 1.41 6.52
CA ASN A 141 -6.29 -0.03 6.35
C ASN A 141 -5.10 -0.51 5.51
N ILE A 142 -4.40 -1.52 6.00
CA ILE A 142 -3.32 -2.22 5.30
C ILE A 142 -3.92 -3.48 4.66
N ARG A 143 -3.39 -3.88 3.51
CA ARG A 143 -3.76 -5.12 2.83
C ARG A 143 -2.51 -5.85 2.38
N VAL A 144 -2.50 -7.16 2.61
CA VAL A 144 -1.56 -8.09 1.99
C VAL A 144 -2.35 -8.94 1.00
N GLN A 145 -1.95 -8.91 -0.27
CA GLN A 145 -2.60 -9.70 -1.31
C GLN A 145 -1.59 -10.27 -2.30
N THR A 146 -1.82 -11.51 -2.71
CA THR A 146 -1.25 -12.08 -3.92
C THR A 146 -1.92 -11.44 -5.13
N LEU A 147 -1.16 -11.20 -6.21
CA LEU A 147 -1.62 -10.60 -7.45
C LEU A 147 -1.97 -11.65 -8.51
#